data_AF-A0A6A6ST85-F1
#
_entry.id   AF-A0A6A6ST85-F1
#
_cell.length_a   1.000
_cell.length_b   1.000
_cell.length_c   1.000
_cell.angle_alpha   90.00
_cell.angle_beta   90.00
_cell.angle_gamma   90.00
#
_symmetry.space_group_name_H-M   'P 1'
#
loop_
_entity.id
_entity.type
_entity.pdbx_description
1 polymer ?
#
loop_
_entity_poly.entity_id
_entity_poly.type
_entity_poly.pdbx_seq_one_letter_code
_entity_poly.pdbx_strand_id
1 'polypeptide(L)'
;MNFKATAKELRKTDIDLDDKIVRVSGGGYVGVLSVYHELHCLEALRRSTLRDYYYPNMTSYGRNHEARTIEHLTHCIEYIRRTVMCHADVSVYAASWIADSHEQPNKELVSQGERVCVKWDVIDTWSRSRALKKKVYKVKPGPFEKDLHPSENDV
;
A
#
# COMPACT_ATOMS: atom_id res chain seq x y z
N MET A 1 -0.82 4.97 -4.34
CA MET A 1 -0.64 6.19 -5.18
C MET A 1 -0.17 7.31 -4.29
N ASN A 2 0.93 7.96 -4.66
CA ASN A 2 1.50 9.03 -3.86
C ASN A 2 0.94 10.38 -4.33
N PHE A 3 0.67 11.30 -3.41
CA PHE A 3 0.18 12.64 -3.69
C PHE A 3 1.06 13.72 -3.05
N LYS A 4 1.00 14.93 -3.60
CA LYS A 4 1.71 16.09 -3.04
C LYS A 4 0.99 16.59 -1.78
N ALA A 5 1.51 16.23 -0.61
CA ALA A 5 1.00 16.69 0.68
C ALA A 5 1.58 18.07 1.06
N THR A 6 0.77 18.88 1.74
CA THR A 6 1.21 20.16 2.32
C THR A 6 1.70 19.97 3.75
N ALA A 7 2.51 20.90 4.25
CA ALA A 7 2.97 20.89 5.64
C ALA A 7 1.79 20.90 6.64
N LYS A 8 0.76 21.69 6.35
CA LYS A 8 -0.44 21.79 7.19
C LYS A 8 -1.20 20.46 7.28
N GLU A 9 -1.28 19.72 6.17
CA GLU A 9 -1.95 18.41 6.15
C GLU A 9 -1.19 17.38 6.97
N LEU A 10 0.14 17.29 6.82
CA LEU A 10 0.93 16.32 7.60
C LEU A 10 0.95 16.63 9.10
N ARG A 11 1.01 17.91 9.49
CA ARG A 11 0.91 18.27 10.92
C ARG A 11 -0.45 17.94 11.53
N LYS A 12 -1.53 17.89 10.73
CA LYS A 12 -2.87 17.45 11.20
C LYS A 12 -2.96 15.95 11.45
N THR A 13 -2.01 15.18 10.97
CA THR A 13 -1.92 13.73 11.18
C THR A 13 -0.83 13.39 12.18
N ASP A 14 -0.43 14.34 13.03
CA ASP A 14 0.59 14.21 14.06
C ASP A 14 1.97 13.75 13.54
N ILE A 15 2.28 14.02 12.26
CA ILE A 15 3.59 13.79 11.69
C ILE A 15 4.49 14.99 11.98
N ASP A 16 5.62 14.74 12.66
CA ASP A 16 6.67 15.75 12.82
C ASP A 16 7.41 15.99 11.50
N LEU A 17 7.62 17.25 11.17
CA LEU A 17 8.22 17.67 9.91
C LEU A 17 9.72 17.95 10.10
N ASP A 18 10.46 16.88 10.37
CA ASP A 18 11.92 16.90 10.42
C ASP A 18 12.54 16.69 9.03
N ASP A 19 13.87 16.57 8.98
CA ASP A 19 14.63 16.36 7.76
C ASP A 19 14.48 14.95 7.17
N LYS A 20 13.91 14.00 7.91
CA LYS A 20 13.68 12.62 7.45
C LYS A 20 12.42 12.49 6.60
N ILE A 21 11.49 13.44 6.69
CA ILE A 21 10.27 13.41 5.88
C ILE A 21 10.57 13.81 4.43
N VAL A 22 10.18 12.95 3.49
CA VAL A 22 10.49 13.09 2.06
C VAL A 22 9.85 14.35 1.46
N ARG A 23 10.69 15.34 1.10
CA ARG A 23 10.29 16.59 0.46
C ARG A 23 10.32 16.48 -1.06
N VAL A 24 9.45 17.22 -1.73
CA VAL A 24 9.42 17.28 -3.20
C VAL A 24 9.82 18.66 -3.73
N SER A 25 10.27 18.72 -4.99
CA SER A 25 10.54 19.96 -5.72
C SER A 25 9.27 20.82 -5.83
N GLY A 26 9.43 22.14 -5.81
CA GLY A 26 8.28 23.07 -5.77
C GLY A 26 7.49 23.04 -4.45
N GLY A 27 8.10 22.59 -3.36
CA GLY A 27 7.55 22.59 -2.00
C GLY A 27 6.59 21.42 -1.71
N GLY A 28 6.31 21.16 -0.44
CA GLY A 28 5.46 20.03 -0.01
C GLY A 28 6.23 18.71 0.18
N TYR A 29 5.48 17.64 0.39
CA TYR A 29 5.97 16.33 0.84
C TYR A 29 5.29 15.18 0.11
N VAL A 30 5.92 14.00 0.15
CA VAL A 30 5.30 12.76 -0.33
C VAL A 30 4.26 12.29 0.69
N GLY A 31 3.00 12.25 0.29
CA GLY A 31 1.92 11.65 1.07
C GLY A 31 1.36 10.41 0.38
N VAL A 32 0.85 9.45 1.17
CA VAL A 32 0.13 8.27 0.67
C VAL A 32 -1.08 8.07 1.59
N LEU A 33 -2.27 7.95 1.01
CA LEU A 33 -3.43 7.56 1.82
C LEU A 33 -3.34 6.08 2.19
N SER A 34 -3.75 5.74 3.41
CA SER A 34 -3.71 4.37 3.95
C SER A 34 -4.36 3.33 3.04
N VAL A 35 -5.55 3.63 2.51
CA VAL A 35 -6.27 2.74 1.58
C VAL A 35 -5.47 2.42 0.32
N TYR A 36 -4.68 3.35 -0.21
CA TYR A 36 -3.84 3.05 -1.37
C TYR A 36 -2.58 2.26 -1.01
N HIS A 37 -2.11 2.38 0.23
CA HIS A 37 -1.04 1.52 0.71
C HIS A 37 -1.57 0.10 0.92
N GLU A 38 -2.73 -0.08 1.56
CA GLU A 38 -3.43 -1.37 1.68
C GLU A 38 -3.66 -2.03 0.32
N LEU A 39 -4.20 -1.31 -0.67
CA LEU A 39 -4.43 -1.85 -2.01
C LEU A 39 -3.12 -2.22 -2.72
N HIS A 40 -2.05 -1.44 -2.54
CA HIS A 40 -0.72 -1.79 -3.05
C HIS A 40 -0.19 -3.07 -2.39
N CYS A 41 -0.31 -3.18 -1.06
CA CYS A 41 0.05 -4.36 -0.29
C CYS A 41 -0.73 -5.61 -0.74
N LEU A 42 -2.04 -5.47 -0.95
CA LEU A 42 -2.92 -6.54 -1.42
C LEU A 42 -2.53 -7.01 -2.82
N GLU A 43 -2.26 -6.09 -3.74
CA GLU A 43 -1.79 -6.43 -5.09
C GLU A 43 -0.41 -7.10 -5.06
N ALA A 44 0.51 -6.64 -4.20
CA ALA A 44 1.81 -7.27 -4.02
C ALA A 44 1.67 -8.72 -3.51
N LEU A 45 0.80 -8.95 -2.53
CA LEU A 45 0.47 -10.29 -2.03
C LEU A 45 -0.14 -11.16 -3.15
N ARG A 46 -1.14 -10.64 -3.86
CA ARG A 46 -1.79 -11.35 -4.98
C ARG A 46 -0.78 -11.80 -6.04
N ARG A 47 0.10 -10.90 -6.50
CA ARG A 47 1.12 -11.22 -7.50
C ARG A 47 2.18 -12.19 -6.99
N SER A 48 2.49 -12.11 -5.70
CA SER A 48 3.38 -13.06 -5.03
C SER A 48 2.80 -14.46 -5.02
N THR A 49 1.50 -14.59 -4.69
CA THR A 49 0.80 -15.89 -4.65
C THR A 49 0.57 -16.46 -6.05
N LEU A 50 0.26 -15.63 -7.05
CA LEU A 50 -0.05 -16.05 -8.42
C LEU A 50 1.14 -15.84 -9.37
N ARG A 51 2.34 -16.21 -8.91
CA ARG A 51 3.61 -15.91 -9.60
C ARG A 51 3.69 -16.48 -11.00
N ASP A 52 3.23 -17.71 -11.20
CA ASP A 52 3.25 -18.37 -12.52
C ASP A 52 2.41 -17.63 -13.56
N TYR A 53 1.32 -16.98 -13.11
CA TYR A 53 0.46 -16.18 -13.97
C TYR A 53 1.08 -14.80 -14.28
N TYR A 54 1.56 -14.09 -13.26
CA TYR A 54 2.05 -12.71 -13.42
C TYR A 54 3.49 -12.63 -13.95
N TYR A 55 4.26 -13.70 -13.79
CA TYR A 55 5.67 -13.76 -14.13
C TYR A 55 6.05 -15.12 -14.76
N PRO A 56 5.42 -15.51 -15.87
CA PRO A 56 5.59 -16.83 -16.47
C PRO A 56 7.02 -17.11 -16.96
N ASN A 57 7.81 -16.05 -17.22
CA ASN A 57 9.17 -16.14 -17.74
C ASN A 57 10.25 -15.96 -16.66
N MET A 58 9.90 -16.05 -15.37
CA MET A 58 10.90 -15.90 -14.30
C MET A 58 11.82 -17.11 -14.22
N THR A 59 13.13 -16.88 -14.24
CA THR A 59 14.13 -17.94 -14.04
C THR A 59 14.03 -18.53 -12.63
N SER A 60 14.60 -19.72 -12.40
CA SER A 60 14.65 -20.34 -11.07
C SER A 60 15.28 -19.42 -10.01
N TYR A 61 16.22 -18.56 -10.39
CA TYR A 61 16.79 -17.52 -9.53
C TYR A 61 15.76 -16.46 -9.12
N GLY A 62 14.86 -16.05 -10.03
CA GLY A 62 13.76 -15.13 -9.73
C GLY A 62 12.62 -15.76 -8.92
N ARG A 63 12.53 -17.10 -8.85
CA ARG A 63 11.53 -17.82 -8.04
C ARG A 63 11.83 -17.82 -6.55
N ASN A 64 13.09 -17.71 -6.17
CA ASN A 64 13.43 -17.44 -4.78
C ASN A 64 13.04 -16.00 -4.47
N HIS A 65 12.36 -15.79 -3.35
CA HIS A 65 12.11 -14.44 -2.91
C HIS A 65 13.44 -13.76 -2.60
N GLU A 66 13.79 -12.74 -3.38
CA GLU A 66 14.86 -11.81 -3.01
C GLU A 66 14.55 -11.26 -1.61
N ALA A 67 15.57 -11.09 -0.76
CA ALA A 67 15.42 -10.63 0.62
C ALA A 67 14.57 -9.35 0.72
N ARG A 68 14.72 -8.44 -0.25
CA ARG A 68 13.91 -7.22 -0.39
C ARG A 68 12.42 -7.50 -0.57
N THR A 69 12.06 -8.55 -1.31
CA THR A 69 10.65 -8.93 -1.52
C THR A 69 10.05 -9.48 -0.22
N ILE A 70 10.80 -10.29 0.53
CA ILE A 70 10.36 -10.79 1.84
C ILE A 70 10.16 -9.63 2.81
N GLU A 71 11.14 -8.74 2.92
CA GLU A 71 11.07 -7.55 3.77
C GLU A 71 9.83 -6.71 3.41
N HIS A 72 9.63 -6.44 2.12
CA HIS A 72 8.50 -5.65 1.65
C HIS A 72 7.15 -6.32 1.96
N LEU A 73 7.00 -7.61 1.65
CA LEU A 73 5.76 -8.35 1.92
C LEU A 73 5.49 -8.49 3.43
N THR A 74 6.53 -8.65 4.26
CA THR A 74 6.38 -8.69 5.72
C THR A 74 5.86 -7.36 6.25
N HIS A 75 6.43 -6.23 5.79
CA HIS A 75 5.92 -4.90 6.11
C HIS A 75 4.46 -4.72 5.63
N CYS A 76 4.14 -5.19 4.42
CA CYS A 76 2.79 -5.12 3.86
C CYS A 76 1.76 -5.88 4.72
N ILE A 77 2.10 -7.11 5.14
CA ILE A 77 1.24 -7.94 6.00
C ILE A 77 1.01 -7.24 7.34
N GLU A 78 2.07 -6.71 7.96
CA GLU A 78 1.95 -5.98 9.22
C GLU A 78 1.12 -4.69 9.09
N TYR A 79 1.24 -4.00 7.95
CA TYR A 79 0.43 -2.83 7.68
C TYR A 79 -1.06 -3.18 7.58
N ILE A 80 -1.42 -4.18 6.77
CA ILE A 80 -2.80 -4.66 6.61
C ILE A 80 -3.34 -5.14 7.95
N ARG A 81 -2.56 -5.90 8.74
CA ARG A 81 -2.97 -6.36 10.08
C ARG A 81 -3.36 -5.20 10.97
N ARG A 82 -2.54 -4.14 11.05
CA ARG A 82 -2.82 -2.95 11.85
C ARG A 82 -4.10 -2.24 11.39
N THR A 83 -4.29 -2.07 10.08
CA THR A 83 -5.54 -1.49 9.54
C THR A 83 -6.74 -2.34 9.94
N VAL A 84 -6.71 -3.66 9.73
CA VAL A 84 -7.84 -4.56 10.05
C VAL A 84 -8.18 -4.51 11.54
N MET A 85 -7.18 -4.44 12.42
CA MET A 85 -7.42 -4.27 13.85
C MET A 85 -8.01 -2.90 14.22
N CYS A 86 -7.61 -1.84 13.49
CA CYS A 86 -8.13 -0.49 13.71
C CYS A 86 -9.57 -0.32 13.19
N HIS A 87 -9.87 -0.95 12.05
CA HIS A 87 -11.18 -0.96 11.40
C HIS A 87 -11.81 -2.35 11.49
N ALA A 88 -11.93 -2.88 12.71
CA ALA A 88 -12.42 -4.22 12.94
C ALA A 88 -13.88 -4.37 12.50
N ASP A 89 -14.12 -5.30 11.58
CA ASP A 89 -15.45 -5.73 11.20
C ASP A 89 -15.96 -6.76 12.21
N VAL A 90 -17.01 -6.40 12.94
CA VAL A 90 -17.62 -7.23 13.99
C VAL A 90 -18.78 -8.08 13.49
N SER A 91 -19.02 -8.10 12.17
CA SER A 91 -20.02 -8.96 11.54
C SER A 91 -19.71 -10.43 11.79
N VAL A 92 -20.70 -11.19 12.25
CA VAL A 92 -20.52 -12.62 12.55
C VAL A 92 -20.67 -13.43 11.26
N TYR A 93 -19.77 -14.40 11.08
CA TYR A 93 -19.91 -15.46 10.08
C TYR A 93 -20.38 -16.75 10.75
N ALA A 94 -21.38 -17.39 10.17
CA ALA A 94 -21.84 -18.71 10.58
C ALA A 94 -21.43 -19.76 9.55
N ALA A 95 -21.10 -20.96 10.00
CA ALA A 95 -20.85 -22.09 9.11
C ALA A 95 -22.18 -22.63 8.56
N SER A 96 -22.30 -22.74 7.24
CA SER A 96 -23.43 -23.36 6.54
C SER A 96 -22.97 -24.63 5.84
N TRP A 97 -23.82 -25.65 5.79
CA TRP A 97 -23.58 -26.87 5.03
C TRP A 97 -23.88 -26.63 3.54
N ILE A 98 -22.98 -27.06 2.66
CA ILE A 98 -23.13 -26.92 1.19
C ILE A 98 -23.20 -28.26 0.46
N ALA A 99 -22.94 -29.38 1.15
CA ALA A 99 -23.08 -30.72 0.63
C ALA A 99 -23.42 -31.69 1.76
N ASP A 100 -24.25 -32.69 1.45
CA ASP A 100 -24.51 -33.84 2.32
C ASP A 100 -23.45 -34.92 2.06
N SER A 101 -22.19 -34.59 2.36
CA SER A 101 -21.06 -35.49 2.25
C SER A 101 -20.01 -35.14 3.29
N HIS A 102 -19.10 -36.07 3.57
CA HIS A 102 -17.92 -35.82 4.42
C HIS A 102 -16.72 -35.31 3.62
N GLU A 103 -16.83 -35.20 2.29
CA GLU A 103 -15.76 -34.70 1.43
C GLU A 103 -15.63 -33.19 1.57
N GLN A 104 -14.40 -32.68 1.69
CA GLN A 104 -14.17 -31.24 1.84
C GLN A 104 -13.99 -30.56 0.46
N PRO A 105 -14.56 -29.36 0.24
CA PRO A 105 -15.36 -28.57 1.19
C PRO A 105 -16.85 -28.97 1.21
N ASN A 106 -17.38 -29.31 2.40
CA ASN A 106 -18.82 -29.53 2.64
C ASN A 106 -19.47 -28.42 3.48
N LYS A 107 -18.70 -27.41 3.88
CA LYS A 107 -19.16 -26.22 4.62
C LYS A 107 -18.60 -24.95 4.03
N GLU A 108 -19.32 -23.86 4.19
CA GLU A 108 -18.85 -22.50 3.90
C GLU A 108 -19.17 -21.55 5.06
N LEU A 109 -18.57 -20.35 5.05
CA LEU A 109 -18.89 -19.30 6.00
C LEU A 109 -19.80 -18.25 5.33
N VAL A 110 -20.99 -18.03 5.90
CA VAL A 110 -21.94 -17.02 5.44
C VAL A 110 -22.13 -15.93 6.48
N SER A 111 -22.33 -14.69 6.03
CA SER A 111 -22.64 -13.56 6.91
C SER A 111 -23.67 -12.66 6.23
N GLN A 112 -24.62 -12.17 7.01
CA GLN A 112 -25.57 -11.11 6.61
C GLN A 112 -25.19 -9.75 7.23
N GLY A 113 -23.94 -9.62 7.70
CA GLY A 113 -23.48 -8.38 8.32
C GLY A 113 -23.49 -7.21 7.34
N GLU A 114 -24.12 -6.11 7.73
CA GLU A 114 -24.14 -4.88 6.96
C GLU A 114 -22.82 -4.12 7.10
N ARG A 115 -22.34 -3.53 6.01
CA ARG A 115 -21.11 -2.73 5.96
C ARG A 115 -21.40 -1.39 5.33
N VAL A 116 -20.92 -0.33 5.97
CA VAL A 116 -21.04 1.03 5.43
C VAL A 116 -19.78 1.35 4.64
N CYS A 117 -19.93 1.53 3.33
CA CYS A 117 -18.83 1.92 2.47
C CYS A 117 -18.65 3.44 2.43
N VAL A 118 -17.40 3.87 2.29
CA VAL A 118 -17.10 5.25 1.91
C VAL A 118 -17.48 5.50 0.45
N LYS A 119 -17.78 6.76 0.09
CA LYS A 119 -17.97 7.16 -1.31
C LYS A 119 -16.61 7.14 -2.05
N TRP A 120 -16.27 6.00 -2.63
CA TRP A 120 -14.96 5.73 -3.23
C TRP A 120 -14.51 6.80 -4.24
N ASP A 121 -15.37 7.15 -5.18
CA ASP A 121 -15.00 8.04 -6.29
C ASP A 121 -14.55 9.43 -5.83
N VAL A 122 -15.10 9.91 -4.72
CA VAL A 122 -14.72 11.20 -4.13
C VAL A 122 -13.28 11.15 -3.62
N ILE A 123 -12.93 10.08 -2.91
CA ILE A 123 -11.57 9.87 -2.38
C ILE A 123 -10.58 9.63 -3.51
N ASP A 124 -10.97 8.79 -4.48
CA ASP A 124 -10.08 8.41 -5.56
C ASP A 124 -9.79 9.59 -6.49
N THR A 125 -10.82 10.34 -6.89
CA THR A 125 -10.68 11.54 -7.70
C THR A 125 -9.84 12.59 -6.99
N TRP A 126 -10.10 12.86 -5.71
CA TRP A 126 -9.32 13.80 -4.92
C TRP A 126 -7.84 13.42 -4.91
N SER A 127 -7.52 12.15 -4.64
CA SER A 127 -6.14 11.70 -4.56
C SER A 127 -5.44 11.76 -5.92
N ARG A 128 -6.11 11.33 -7.00
CA ARG A 128 -5.55 11.37 -8.37
C ARG A 128 -5.26 12.79 -8.83
N SER A 129 -6.12 13.75 -8.51
CA SER A 129 -5.92 15.16 -8.87
C SER A 129 -4.62 15.76 -8.32
N ARG A 130 -4.08 15.15 -7.26
CA ARG A 130 -2.86 15.59 -6.55
C ARG A 130 -1.71 14.60 -6.68
N ALA A 131 -1.84 13.60 -7.55
CA ALA A 131 -0.85 12.56 -7.71
C ALA A 131 0.53 13.14 -8.04
N LEU A 132 1.57 12.58 -7.43
CA LEU A 132 2.94 12.90 -7.80
C LEU A 132 3.24 12.32 -9.19
N LYS A 133 3.17 13.20 -10.20
CA LYS A 133 3.50 12.85 -11.58
C LYS A 133 5.01 12.68 -11.72
N LYS A 134 5.43 11.53 -12.26
CA LYS A 134 6.82 11.23 -12.59
C LYS A 134 7.39 12.34 -13.49
N LYS A 135 8.66 12.72 -13.30
CA LYS A 135 9.38 13.81 -13.99
C LYS A 135 8.90 15.24 -13.69
N VAL A 136 7.69 15.43 -13.15
CA VAL A 136 7.21 16.75 -12.69
C VAL A 136 7.74 17.07 -11.30
N TYR A 137 7.66 16.10 -10.39
CA TYR A 137 8.20 16.22 -9.04
C TYR A 137 9.48 15.40 -8.89
N LYS A 138 10.51 16.01 -8.30
CA LYS A 138 11.74 15.34 -7.87
C LYS A 138 11.75 15.28 -6.34
N VAL A 139 12.20 14.17 -5.77
CA VAL A 139 12.48 14.08 -4.33
C VAL A 139 13.73 14.92 -4.06
N LYS A 140 13.69 15.74 -3.01
CA LYS A 140 14.88 16.48 -2.57
C LYS A 140 15.83 15.53 -1.83
N PRO A 141 17.15 15.78 -1.88
CA PRO A 141 18.13 14.97 -1.16
C PRO A 141 17.74 14.77 0.29
N GLY A 142 17.76 13.51 0.73
CA GLY A 142 17.54 13.16 2.13
C GLY A 142 18.72 13.55 3.02
N PRO A 143 18.56 13.46 4.35
CA PRO A 143 19.59 13.84 5.30
C PRO A 143 20.86 12.97 5.21
N PHE A 144 20.74 11.79 4.59
CA PHE A 144 21.82 10.81 4.39
C PHE A 144 22.40 10.81 2.96
N GLU A 145 21.93 11.69 2.07
CA GLU A 145 22.32 11.71 0.64
C GLU A 145 23.11 12.96 0.23
N LYS A 146 23.51 13.78 1.20
CA LYS A 146 24.13 15.11 0.95
C LYS A 146 25.40 15.05 0.09
N ASP A 147 26.15 13.95 0.17
CA ASP A 147 27.43 13.79 -0.54
C ASP A 147 27.34 12.84 -1.76
N LEU A 148 26.15 12.33 -2.07
CA LEU A 148 25.93 11.31 -3.12
C LEU A 148 25.33 11.88 -4.41
N HIS A 149 25.02 13.18 -4.45
CA HIS A 149 24.47 13.83 -5.64
C HIS A 149 25.53 14.70 -6.34
N PRO A 150 25.75 14.54 -7.65
CA PRO A 150 26.53 15.50 -8.42
C PRO A 150 25.88 16.88 -8.34
N SER A 151 26.69 17.93 -8.45
CA SER A 151 26.28 19.31 -8.19
C SER A 151 25.13 19.74 -9.10
N GLU A 152 24.32 20.71 -8.67
CA GLU A 152 23.20 21.25 -9.48
C GLU A 152 23.63 21.82 -10.84
N ASN A 153 24.93 21.91 -11.14
CA ASN A 153 25.50 22.35 -12.40
C ASN A 153 25.83 21.22 -13.40
N ASP A 154 25.58 19.95 -13.05
CA ASP A 154 25.90 18.80 -13.90
C ASP A 154 24.70 18.28 -14.75
N VAL A 155 23.65 19.09 -14.95
CA VAL A 155 22.53 18.83 -15.89
C VAL A 155 22.10 20.09 -16.62
#